data_AF-A0A3S3RCS3-F1
#
_entry.id   AF-A0A3S3RCS3-F1
#
_cell.length_a   1.000
_cell.length_b   1.000
_cell.length_c   1.000
_cell.angle_alpha   90.00
_cell.angle_beta   90.00
_cell.angle_gamma   90.00
#
_symmetry.space_group_name_H-M   'P 1'
#
loop_
_entity.id
_entity.type
_entity.pdbx_description
1 polymer ?
#
loop_
_entity_poly.entity_id
_entity_poly.type
_entity_poly.pdbx_seq_one_letter_code
_entity_poly.pdbx_strand_id
1 'polypeptide(L)'
;MIKGLSQHLHRFRREQQGTALVEMALIAPLMLLLSAGVFEFGNLIHKKLLMEAGLSDAARFAARCNSQLYTKAGLAAIDCANIATNIAVFGNAAGSGNP
;
A
#
# COMPACT_ATOMS: atom_id res chain seq x y z
N MET A 1 2.43 -27.59 -33.09
CA MET A 1 2.13 -27.59 -31.64
C MET A 1 0.66 -27.37 -31.29
N ILE A 2 -0.13 -26.62 -32.07
CA ILE A 2 -1.54 -26.32 -31.76
C ILE A 2 -2.49 -27.53 -31.93
N LYS A 3 -2.17 -28.49 -32.82
CA LYS A 3 -2.99 -29.71 -33.04
C LYS A 3 -3.10 -30.63 -31.82
N GLY A 4 -2.06 -30.71 -30.99
CA GLY A 4 -2.07 -31.55 -29.79
C GLY A 4 -2.99 -31.00 -28.70
N LEU A 5 -3.07 -29.66 -28.58
CA LEU A 5 -3.99 -29.00 -27.66
C LEU A 5 -5.46 -29.26 -28.05
N SER A 6 -5.75 -29.17 -29.35
CA SER A 6 -7.10 -29.40 -29.90
C SER A 6 -7.59 -30.83 -29.69
N GLN A 7 -6.70 -31.84 -29.81
CA GLN A 7 -7.04 -33.23 -29.57
C GLN A 7 -7.31 -33.53 -28.09
N HIS A 8 -6.57 -32.90 -27.17
CA HIS A 8 -6.85 -33.00 -25.74
C HIS A 8 -8.18 -32.32 -25.38
N LEU A 9 -8.48 -31.15 -25.93
CA LEU A 9 -9.78 -30.48 -25.72
C LEU A 9 -10.96 -31.32 -26.24
N HIS A 10 -10.79 -32.00 -27.38
CA HIS A 10 -11.85 -32.85 -27.94
C HIS A 10 -12.11 -34.11 -27.10
N ARG A 11 -11.07 -34.66 -26.45
CA ARG A 11 -11.18 -35.81 -25.56
C ARG A 11 -11.77 -35.44 -24.19
N PHE A 12 -11.45 -34.26 -23.67
CA PHE A 12 -12.02 -33.71 -22.43
C PHE A 12 -13.51 -33.40 -22.50
N ARG A 13 -14.04 -33.12 -23.70
CA ARG A 13 -15.47 -32.84 -23.92
C ARG A 13 -16.40 -34.04 -23.76
N ARG A 14 -15.87 -35.26 -23.63
CA ARG A 14 -16.65 -36.50 -23.72
C ARG A 14 -16.93 -37.17 -22.36
N GLU A 15 -16.42 -36.64 -21.25
CA GLU A 15 -16.68 -37.16 -19.91
C GLU A 15 -17.25 -36.07 -19.01
N GLN A 16 -18.28 -36.40 -18.22
CA GLN A 16 -19.06 -35.48 -17.37
C GLN A 16 -18.23 -34.65 -16.36
N GLN A 17 -16.92 -34.90 -16.25
CA GLN A 17 -15.96 -34.14 -15.45
C GLN A 17 -15.43 -32.86 -16.15
N GLY A 18 -15.64 -32.70 -17.46
CA GLY A 18 -15.21 -31.52 -18.22
C GLY A 18 -16.01 -30.25 -17.91
N THR A 19 -17.26 -30.40 -17.44
CA THR A 19 -18.16 -29.26 -17.18
C THR A 19 -17.65 -28.37 -16.05
N ALA A 20 -17.24 -28.95 -14.93
CA ALA A 20 -16.70 -28.20 -13.78
C ALA A 20 -15.41 -27.44 -14.14
N LEU A 21 -14.61 -28.00 -15.05
CA LEU A 21 -13.36 -27.39 -15.51
C LEU A 21 -13.64 -26.18 -16.41
N VAL A 22 -14.70 -26.24 -17.23
CA VAL A 22 -15.18 -25.10 -18.04
C VAL A 22 -15.82 -24.02 -17.18
N GLU A 23 -16.61 -24.39 -16.16
CA GLU A 23 -17.19 -23.45 -15.21
C GLU A 23 -16.12 -22.67 -14.44
N MET A 24 -15.10 -23.38 -13.92
CA MET A 24 -13.97 -22.74 -13.25
C MET A 24 -13.13 -21.92 -14.21
N ALA A 25 -12.96 -22.33 -15.47
CA ALA A 25 -12.25 -21.53 -16.48
C ALA A 25 -12.93 -20.18 -16.78
N LEU A 26 -14.24 -20.07 -16.54
CA LEU A 26 -14.98 -18.80 -16.71
C LEU A 26 -15.02 -17.96 -15.42
N ILE A 27 -15.21 -18.60 -14.25
CA ILE A 27 -15.35 -17.88 -12.97
C ILE A 27 -13.98 -17.47 -12.40
N ALA A 28 -12.96 -18.33 -12.52
CA ALA A 28 -11.63 -18.08 -11.97
C ALA A 28 -10.98 -16.77 -12.49
N PRO A 29 -10.96 -16.45 -13.80
CA PRO A 29 -10.35 -15.19 -14.25
C PRO A 29 -11.07 -13.96 -13.69
N LEU A 30 -12.40 -14.01 -13.54
CA LEU A 30 -13.17 -12.93 -12.92
C LEU A 30 -12.81 -12.76 -11.44
N MET A 31 -12.76 -13.86 -10.68
CA MET A 31 -12.38 -13.84 -9.26
C MET A 31 -10.94 -13.37 -9.04
N LEU A 32 -10.01 -13.76 -9.93
CA LEU A 32 -8.63 -13.32 -9.89
C LEU A 32 -8.50 -11.82 -10.17
N LEU A 33 -9.24 -11.29 -11.15
CA LEU A 33 -9.27 -9.85 -11.44
C LEU A 33 -9.82 -9.04 -10.26
N LEU A 34 -10.93 -9.50 -9.65
CA LEU A 34 -11.50 -8.85 -8.47
C LEU A 34 -10.53 -8.86 -7.30
N SER A 35 -9.86 -10.01 -7.07
CA SER A 35 -8.88 -10.15 -6.01
C SER A 35 -7.67 -9.23 -6.24
N ALA A 36 -7.12 -9.20 -7.45
CA ALA A 36 -6.03 -8.30 -7.83
C ALA A 36 -6.40 -6.83 -7.59
N GLY A 37 -7.62 -6.43 -7.98
CA GLY A 37 -8.14 -5.09 -7.69
C GLY A 37 -8.18 -4.81 -6.20
N VAL A 38 -8.77 -5.69 -5.40
CA VAL A 38 -8.83 -5.53 -3.93
C VAL A 38 -7.44 -5.40 -3.31
N PHE A 39 -6.45 -6.17 -3.77
CA PHE A 39 -5.07 -6.05 -3.28
C PHE A 39 -4.44 -4.70 -3.61
N GLU A 40 -4.65 -4.19 -4.82
CA GLU A 40 -4.14 -2.89 -5.23
C GLU A 40 -4.77 -1.75 -4.43
N PHE A 41 -6.10 -1.76 -4.28
CA PHE A 41 -6.81 -0.79 -3.45
C PHE A 41 -6.43 -0.91 -1.96
N GLY A 42 -6.24 -2.12 -1.45
CA GLY A 42 -5.79 -2.36 -0.09
C GLY A 42 -4.42 -1.74 0.18
N ASN A 43 -3.47 -1.93 -0.73
CA ASN A 43 -2.14 -1.32 -0.64
C ASN A 43 -2.22 0.22 -0.71
N LEU A 44 -3.07 0.76 -1.57
CA LEU A 44 -3.28 2.21 -1.69
C LEU A 44 -3.83 2.80 -0.38
N ILE A 45 -4.86 2.18 0.21
CA ILE A 45 -5.47 2.63 1.47
C ILE A 45 -4.47 2.50 2.61
N HIS A 46 -3.71 1.42 2.67
CA HIS A 46 -2.68 1.22 3.69
C HIS A 46 -1.65 2.35 3.68
N LYS A 47 -1.12 2.70 2.51
CA LYS A 47 -0.20 3.83 2.36
C LYS A 47 -0.82 5.17 2.75
N LYS A 48 -2.08 5.41 2.37
CA LYS A 48 -2.82 6.63 2.73
C LYS A 48 -2.97 6.76 4.25
N LEU A 49 -3.29 5.68 4.94
CA LEU A 49 -3.43 5.67 6.40
C LEU A 49 -2.10 5.94 7.11
N LEU A 50 -0.99 5.36 6.63
CA LEU A 50 0.34 5.62 7.18
C LEU A 50 0.74 7.11 7.01
N MET A 51 0.52 7.69 5.83
CA MET A 51 0.79 9.11 5.58
C MET A 51 -0.06 10.03 6.46
N GLU A 52 -1.34 9.72 6.63
CA GLU A 52 -2.25 10.52 7.45
C GLU A 52 -1.87 10.47 8.93
N ALA A 53 -1.42 9.32 9.43
CA ALA A 53 -0.92 9.18 10.78
C ALA A 53 0.36 10.01 11.00
N GLY A 54 1.34 9.91 10.09
CA GLY A 54 2.58 10.71 10.16
C GLY A 54 2.31 12.22 10.09
N LEU A 55 1.44 12.64 9.18
CA LEU A 55 1.06 14.06 9.04
C LEU A 55 0.34 14.59 10.28
N SER A 56 -0.54 13.80 10.89
CA SER A 56 -1.27 14.18 12.11
C SER A 56 -0.33 14.37 13.30
N ASP A 57 0.65 13.48 13.46
CA ASP A 57 1.64 13.60 14.53
C ASP A 57 2.56 14.81 14.34
N ALA A 58 3.02 15.03 13.11
CA ALA A 58 3.78 16.21 12.73
C ALA A 58 3.01 17.51 12.96
N ALA A 59 1.72 17.56 12.63
CA ALA A 59 0.88 18.73 12.85
C ALA A 59 0.70 19.05 14.34
N ARG A 60 0.52 18.02 15.18
CA ARG A 60 0.46 18.19 16.64
C ARG A 60 1.78 18.68 17.21
N PHE A 61 2.91 18.17 16.71
CA PHE A 61 4.22 18.65 17.10
C PHE A 61 4.42 20.12 16.68
N ALA A 62 4.12 20.46 15.43
CA ALA A 62 4.25 21.82 14.90
C ALA A 62 3.36 22.83 15.67
N ALA A 63 2.16 22.43 16.07
CA ALA A 63 1.27 23.29 16.88
C ALA A 63 1.81 23.56 18.29
N ARG A 64 2.60 22.63 18.86
CA ARG A 64 3.17 22.75 20.20
C ARG A 64 4.57 23.39 20.19
N CYS A 65 5.32 23.26 19.11
CA CYS A 65 6.72 23.71 19.05
C CYS A 65 6.80 25.22 18.84
N ASN A 66 7.28 25.95 19.85
CA ASN A 66 7.52 27.39 19.75
C ASN A 66 9.01 27.66 19.51
N SER A 67 9.38 27.88 18.25
CA SER A 67 10.76 28.16 17.83
C SER A 67 11.36 29.41 18.52
N GLN A 68 10.53 30.41 18.82
CA GLN A 68 10.99 31.65 19.47
C GLN A 68 11.45 31.43 20.92
N LEU A 69 10.86 30.46 21.62
CA LEU A 69 11.30 30.11 22.98
C LEU A 69 12.68 29.45 22.96
N TYR A 70 12.93 28.55 22.00
CA TYR A 70 14.22 27.87 21.88
C TYR A 70 15.35 28.84 21.48
N THR A 71 15.09 29.77 20.57
CA THR A 71 16.07 30.81 20.22
C THR A 71 16.40 31.72 21.39
N LYS A 72 15.43 32.03 22.26
CA LYS A 72 15.64 32.86 23.45
C LYS A 72 16.36 32.12 24.58
N ALA A 73 16.22 30.80 24.65
CA ALA A 73 16.94 29.96 25.61
C ALA A 73 18.38 29.60 25.17
N GLY A 74 18.84 30.10 24.01
CA GLY A 74 20.16 29.78 23.46
C GLY A 74 20.24 28.41 22.77
N LEU A 75 19.11 27.72 22.57
CA LEU A 75 19.01 26.42 21.88
C LEU A 75 18.59 26.62 20.41
N ALA A 76 19.31 27.48 19.67
CA ALA A 76 19.01 27.77 18.27
C ALA A 76 19.21 26.57 17.32
N ALA A 77 19.85 25.49 17.79
CA ALA A 77 20.03 24.26 17.02
C ALA A 77 18.75 23.43 16.89
N ILE A 78 17.69 23.74 17.67
CA ILE A 78 16.40 23.04 17.57
C ILE A 78 15.54 23.72 16.51
N ASP A 79 15.52 23.15 15.31
CA ASP A 79 14.62 23.57 14.23
C ASP A 79 13.30 22.79 14.29
N CYS A 80 12.28 23.42 14.89
CA CYS A 80 10.92 22.90 14.97
C CYS A 80 10.35 22.51 13.60
N ALA A 81 10.68 23.24 12.54
CA ALA A 81 10.15 22.98 11.21
C ALA A 81 10.78 21.71 10.62
N ASN A 82 12.10 21.58 10.72
CA ASN A 82 12.81 20.36 10.29
C ASN A 82 12.30 19.12 11.03
N ILE A 83 12.17 19.22 12.36
CA ILE A 83 11.73 18.09 13.18
C ILE A 83 10.29 17.70 12.81
N ALA A 84 9.40 18.67 12.60
CA ALA A 84 8.03 18.40 12.15
C ALA A 84 8.00 17.70 10.78
N THR A 85 8.83 18.13 9.82
CA THR A 85 8.94 17.49 8.50
C THR A 85 9.49 16.07 8.62
N ASN A 86 10.51 15.85 9.46
CA ASN A 86 11.07 14.53 9.69
C ASN A 86 10.05 13.57 10.32
N ILE A 87 9.22 14.06 11.25
CA ILE A 87 8.12 13.27 11.83
C ILE A 87 7.07 12.95 10.75
N ALA A 88 6.73 13.89 9.88
CA ALA A 88 5.73 13.68 8.82
C ALA A 88 6.16 12.60 7.81
N VAL A 89 7.45 12.56 7.47
CA VAL A 89 7.99 11.67 6.43
C VAL A 89 8.46 10.35 7.01
N PHE A 90 9.22 10.37 8.11
CA PHE A 90 9.92 9.19 8.66
C PHE A 90 9.35 8.71 10.01
N GLY A 91 8.35 9.39 10.56
CA GLY A 91 7.79 9.06 11.88
C GLY A 91 8.76 9.29 13.05
N ASN A 92 9.87 10.01 12.83
CA ASN A 92 10.86 10.27 13.88
C ASN A 92 11.55 11.64 13.71
N ALA A 93 12.08 12.17 14.81
CA ALA A 93 12.71 13.49 14.84
C ALA A 93 14.09 13.53 14.13
N ALA A 94 14.79 12.40 14.02
CA ALA A 94 16.13 12.31 13.46
C ALA A 94 16.13 12.34 11.92
N GLY A 95 14.98 12.10 11.28
CA GLY A 95 14.87 12.05 9.81
C GLY A 95 15.62 10.88 9.19
N SER A 96 15.76 9.78 9.94
CA SER A 96 16.51 8.60 9.50
C SER A 96 15.63 7.34 9.46
N GLY A 97 16.00 6.39 8.61
CA GLY A 97 15.26 5.15 8.38
C GLY A 97 14.41 5.16 7.11
N ASN A 98 13.79 4.02 6.82
CA ASN A 98 12.82 3.92 5.74
C ASN A 98 11.43 4.35 6.26
N PRO A 99 10.70 5.19 5.52
CA PRO A 99 9.33 5.59 5.86
C PRO A 99 8.34 4.43 5.73
#